data_AF-A0AAD5W0R3-F1
#
_entry.id   AF-A0AAD5W0R3-F1
#
_cell.length_a   1.000
_cell.length_b   1.000
_cell.length_c   1.000
_cell.angle_alpha   90.00
_cell.angle_beta   90.00
_cell.angle_gamma   90.00
#
_symmetry.space_group_name_H-M   'P 1'
#
loop_
_entity.id
_entity.type
_entity.pdbx_description
1 polymer ?
#
loop_
_entity_poly.entity_id
_entity_poly.type
_entity_poly.pdbx_seq_one_letter_code
_entity_poly.pdbx_strand_id
1 'polypeptide(L)'
;MKFLASLAAIATVALYQVELAASHGGVIGYKISNTYYNGFSAYNTPVGQSSIQREWDTYDPITNPTDSLLACNHNGASLGSGQKTAAVTAGSQVTAYWNQWPHTIGPVMVYMASCNGACASANPASLSWFKIDQAGLISGTLPSGTWAMGQLVANNNSCSLPSTPPTNPNSTPECAHLTLSGSGKSSPSGSYLVKFPGAYKASDPGVTIDIYSQPTVTTYTIPGPAVWRG
;
A
#
# COMPACT_ATOMS: atom_id res chain seq x y z
N MET A 1 5.34 73.11 -2.79
CA MET A 1 5.51 71.89 -3.60
C MET A 1 5.03 70.71 -2.78
N LYS A 2 4.00 70.00 -3.27
CA LYS A 2 3.44 68.78 -2.66
C LYS A 2 4.41 67.63 -2.89
N PHE A 3 4.79 66.89 -1.85
CA PHE A 3 5.35 65.54 -2.02
C PHE A 3 4.37 64.53 -1.41
N LEU A 4 3.77 63.76 -2.30
CA LEU A 4 2.82 62.68 -2.02
C LEU A 4 3.56 61.50 -1.39
N ALA A 5 3.07 61.02 -0.24
CA ALA A 5 3.45 59.73 0.29
C ALA A 5 2.76 58.63 -0.56
N SER A 6 3.54 57.81 -1.26
CA SER A 6 3.03 56.60 -1.90
C SER A 6 2.80 55.52 -0.85
N LEU A 7 1.55 55.14 -0.61
CA LEU A 7 1.24 53.87 0.05
C LEU A 7 1.42 52.74 -0.97
N ALA A 8 2.39 51.87 -0.73
CA ALA A 8 2.48 50.59 -1.43
C ALA A 8 1.47 49.61 -0.80
N ALA A 9 0.38 49.32 -1.51
CA ALA A 9 -0.52 48.25 -1.14
C ALA A 9 0.13 46.91 -1.51
N ILE A 10 0.52 46.13 -0.50
CA ILE A 10 0.96 44.74 -0.69
C ILE A 10 -0.31 43.91 -0.91
N ALA A 11 -0.63 43.63 -2.17
CA ALA A 11 -1.66 42.66 -2.52
C ALA A 11 -1.10 41.26 -2.24
N THR A 12 -1.49 40.66 -1.11
CA THR A 12 -1.28 39.22 -0.86
C THR A 12 -2.16 38.43 -1.82
N VAL A 13 -1.58 37.95 -2.92
CA VAL A 13 -2.20 36.92 -3.75
C VAL A 13 -2.14 35.62 -2.94
N ALA A 14 -3.26 35.29 -2.27
CA ALA A 14 -3.48 33.94 -1.77
C ALA A 14 -3.58 33.01 -2.99
N LEU A 15 -2.49 32.33 -3.31
CA LEU A 15 -2.49 31.16 -4.18
C LEU A 15 -3.33 30.10 -3.46
N TYR A 16 -4.60 30.00 -3.82
CA TYR A 16 -5.39 28.81 -3.51
C TYR A 16 -4.72 27.66 -4.28
N GLN A 17 -3.89 26.89 -3.60
CA GLN A 17 -3.50 25.56 -4.06
C GLN A 17 -4.81 24.80 -4.23
N VAL A 18 -5.22 24.58 -5.48
CA VAL A 18 -6.29 23.64 -5.77
C VAL A 18 -5.71 22.28 -5.46
N GLU A 19 -5.89 21.82 -4.22
CA GLU A 19 -5.65 20.44 -3.86
C GLU A 19 -6.63 19.62 -4.71
N LEU A 20 -6.12 19.07 -5.81
CA LEU A 20 -6.79 18.00 -6.53
C LEU A 20 -6.96 16.88 -5.51
N ALA A 21 -8.12 16.80 -4.88
CA ALA A 21 -8.48 15.70 -4.01
C ALA A 21 -8.49 14.45 -4.88
N ALA A 22 -7.37 13.72 -4.90
CA ALA A 22 -7.30 12.42 -5.50
C ALA A 22 -8.31 11.54 -4.77
N SER A 23 -9.33 11.05 -5.48
CA SER A 23 -10.37 10.21 -4.88
C SER A 23 -9.85 8.81 -4.54
N HIS A 24 -8.64 8.44 -5.02
CA HIS A 24 -7.97 7.17 -4.79
C HIS A 24 -6.44 7.36 -4.80
N GLY A 25 -5.68 6.28 -4.65
CA GLY A 25 -4.23 6.37 -4.52
C GLY A 25 -3.51 5.03 -4.50
N GLY A 26 -2.28 5.07 -4.00
CA GLY A 26 -1.43 3.90 -3.77
C GLY A 26 -0.14 4.33 -3.06
N VAL A 27 0.75 3.36 -2.84
CA VAL A 27 2.08 3.66 -2.27
C VAL A 27 2.90 4.49 -3.27
N ILE A 28 3.40 5.65 -2.83
CA ILE A 28 4.23 6.57 -3.64
C ILE A 28 5.69 6.58 -3.20
N GLY A 29 6.04 5.89 -2.12
CA GLY A 29 7.41 5.82 -1.64
C GLY A 29 7.59 4.95 -0.42
N TYR A 30 8.85 4.68 -0.11
CA TYR A 30 9.25 3.81 0.99
C TYR A 30 10.41 4.43 1.76
N LYS A 31 10.44 4.22 3.07
CA LYS A 31 11.62 4.45 3.90
C LYS A 31 12.05 3.13 4.51
N ILE A 32 13.26 2.71 4.18
CA ILE A 32 13.88 1.49 4.71
C ILE A 32 15.11 1.93 5.48
N SER A 33 15.11 1.72 6.79
CA SER A 33 16.10 2.31 7.69
C SER A 33 16.19 3.85 7.51
N ASN A 34 17.34 4.38 7.09
CA ASN A 34 17.55 5.82 6.87
C ASN A 34 17.47 6.23 5.39
N THR A 35 17.11 5.33 4.49
CA THR A 35 17.08 5.59 3.05
C THR A 35 15.64 5.71 2.56
N TYR A 36 15.34 6.82 1.89
CA TYR A 36 14.08 7.02 1.19
C TYR A 36 14.19 6.53 -0.25
N TYR A 37 13.17 5.81 -0.71
CA TYR A 37 13.04 5.28 -2.06
C TYR A 37 11.77 5.84 -2.67
N ASN A 38 11.90 6.59 -3.75
CA ASN A 38 10.75 7.05 -4.53
C ASN A 38 10.04 5.84 -5.15
N GLY A 39 8.71 5.83 -5.08
CA GLY A 39 7.87 4.89 -5.80
C GLY A 39 7.84 5.15 -7.31
N PHE A 40 7.12 4.32 -8.04
CA PHE A 40 6.72 4.56 -9.41
C PHE A 40 5.64 5.65 -9.45
N SER A 41 5.72 6.55 -10.43
CA SER A 41 4.73 7.60 -10.65
C SER A 41 3.66 7.08 -11.60
N ALA A 42 2.50 6.72 -11.05
CA ALA A 42 1.31 6.36 -11.83
C ALA A 42 0.92 7.46 -12.83
N TYR A 43 0.14 7.09 -13.86
CA TYR A 43 -0.27 7.93 -15.01
C TYR A 43 0.83 8.40 -15.95
N ASN A 44 2.10 8.35 -15.54
CA ASN A 44 3.24 8.69 -16.38
C ASN A 44 3.79 7.45 -17.11
N THR A 45 4.42 7.67 -18.26
CA THR A 45 5.14 6.60 -18.97
C THR A 45 6.20 5.94 -18.07
N PRO A 46 6.39 4.61 -18.12
CA PRO A 46 7.45 3.95 -17.36
C PRO A 46 8.85 4.27 -17.90
N VAL A 47 8.96 4.74 -19.15
CA VAL A 47 10.25 5.07 -19.78
C VAL A 47 10.97 6.18 -18.99
N GLY A 48 12.17 5.86 -18.50
CA GLY A 48 13.01 6.78 -17.72
C GLY A 48 12.73 6.78 -16.22
N GLN A 49 11.68 6.11 -15.76
CA GLN A 49 11.44 5.92 -14.33
C GLN A 49 12.38 4.86 -13.76
N SER A 50 12.75 5.03 -12.50
CA SER A 50 13.56 4.05 -11.79
C SER A 50 13.17 3.98 -10.33
N SER A 51 12.68 2.83 -9.90
CA SER A 51 12.14 2.61 -8.56
C SER A 51 12.41 1.17 -8.11
N ILE A 52 12.35 0.96 -6.79
CA ILE A 52 12.23 -0.39 -6.23
C ILE A 52 10.82 -0.95 -6.41
N GLN A 53 9.84 -0.07 -6.63
CA GLN A 53 8.45 -0.43 -6.87
C GLN A 53 8.28 -0.97 -8.29
N ARG A 54 7.31 -1.88 -8.46
CA ARG A 54 6.81 -2.26 -9.77
C ARG A 54 5.91 -1.18 -10.36
N GLU A 55 5.73 -1.23 -11.66
CA GLU A 55 4.81 -0.36 -12.40
C GLU A 55 3.37 -0.54 -11.89
N TRP A 56 2.70 0.59 -11.68
CA TRP A 56 1.27 0.68 -11.39
C TRP A 56 0.72 1.94 -12.06
N ASP A 57 -0.29 1.79 -12.90
CA ASP A 57 -0.61 2.76 -13.94
C ASP A 57 -1.70 3.75 -13.55
N THR A 58 -2.55 3.38 -12.60
CA THR A 58 -3.72 4.15 -12.17
C THR A 58 -3.94 4.02 -10.66
N TYR A 59 -4.62 4.99 -10.09
CA TYR A 59 -5.13 4.95 -8.72
C TYR A 59 -6.43 4.14 -8.60
N ASP A 60 -7.00 3.69 -9.71
CA ASP A 60 -8.24 2.93 -9.69
C ASP A 60 -8.08 1.60 -8.93
N PRO A 61 -9.04 1.24 -8.08
CA PRO A 61 -8.96 0.01 -7.30
C PRO A 61 -9.18 -1.22 -8.20
N ILE A 62 -8.52 -2.32 -7.84
CA ILE A 62 -8.91 -3.64 -8.34
C ILE A 62 -10.15 -4.09 -7.55
N THR A 63 -11.27 -4.26 -8.25
CA THR A 63 -12.58 -4.59 -7.64
C THR A 63 -12.92 -6.09 -7.68
N ASN A 64 -12.26 -6.86 -8.55
CA ASN A 64 -12.46 -8.30 -8.64
C ASN A 64 -11.42 -9.02 -7.74
N PRO A 65 -11.83 -9.74 -6.68
CA PRO A 65 -10.90 -10.42 -5.77
C PRO A 65 -10.15 -11.60 -6.41
N THR A 66 -10.53 -12.01 -7.62
CA THR A 66 -9.83 -13.02 -8.40
C THR A 66 -9.13 -12.44 -9.64
N ASP A 67 -8.93 -11.13 -9.70
CA ASP A 67 -8.21 -10.49 -10.82
C ASP A 67 -6.76 -10.95 -10.88
N SER A 68 -6.27 -11.20 -12.10
CA SER A 68 -4.86 -11.53 -12.37
C SER A 68 -3.87 -10.45 -11.91
N LEU A 69 -4.31 -9.21 -11.78
CA LEU A 69 -3.50 -8.04 -11.43
C LEU A 69 -3.38 -7.82 -9.91
N LEU A 70 -4.10 -8.62 -9.10
CA LEU A 70 -4.18 -8.45 -7.65
C LEU A 70 -2.84 -8.56 -6.92
N ALA A 71 -1.83 -9.20 -7.54
CA ALA A 71 -0.53 -9.36 -6.93
C ALA A 71 0.26 -8.04 -6.82
N CYS A 72 0.30 -7.24 -7.89
CA CYS A 72 1.16 -6.04 -7.98
C CYS A 72 0.58 -4.89 -8.83
N ASN A 73 -0.75 -4.78 -8.93
CA ASN A 73 -1.48 -3.76 -9.70
C ASN A 73 -1.34 -3.89 -11.23
N HIS A 74 -2.02 -2.99 -11.97
CA HIS A 74 -1.97 -2.87 -13.42
C HIS A 74 -0.78 -2.01 -13.85
N ASN A 75 0.12 -2.45 -14.74
CA ASN A 75 0.30 -3.81 -15.26
C ASN A 75 1.22 -4.68 -14.38
N GLY A 76 1.79 -4.13 -13.30
CA GLY A 76 2.67 -4.87 -12.38
C GLY A 76 4.01 -5.28 -13.00
N ALA A 77 4.40 -4.65 -14.11
CA ALA A 77 5.61 -4.96 -14.86
C ALA A 77 6.88 -4.54 -14.12
N SER A 78 7.98 -5.17 -14.55
CA SER A 78 9.31 -4.71 -14.19
C SER A 78 9.71 -3.53 -15.06
N LEU A 79 10.35 -2.53 -14.46
CA LEU A 79 10.90 -1.35 -15.15
C LEU A 79 12.17 -1.65 -15.98
N GLY A 80 12.47 -2.92 -16.27
CA GLY A 80 13.67 -3.35 -16.98
C GLY A 80 14.95 -2.87 -16.30
N SER A 81 15.79 -2.12 -17.02
CA SER A 81 17.02 -1.52 -16.46
C SER A 81 16.75 -0.46 -15.38
N GLY A 82 15.55 0.11 -15.34
CA GLY A 82 15.12 1.04 -14.29
C GLY A 82 14.73 0.35 -12.98
N GLN A 83 14.51 -0.98 -12.99
CA GLN A 83 14.08 -1.72 -11.80
C GLN A 83 15.21 -1.79 -10.78
N LYS A 84 14.98 -1.21 -9.61
CA LYS A 84 15.91 -1.25 -8.47
C LYS A 84 15.45 -2.30 -7.46
N THR A 85 16.33 -2.57 -6.50
CA THR A 85 16.04 -3.40 -5.33
C THR A 85 16.65 -2.74 -4.11
N ALA A 86 15.91 -2.67 -2.99
CA ALA A 86 16.44 -2.14 -1.74
C ALA A 86 17.01 -3.26 -0.88
N ALA A 87 18.21 -3.07 -0.33
CA ALA A 87 18.73 -3.99 0.69
C ALA A 87 18.01 -3.74 2.01
N VAL A 88 17.57 -4.82 2.67
CA VAL A 88 16.91 -4.75 3.98
C VAL A 88 17.42 -5.89 4.86
N THR A 89 17.87 -5.56 6.08
CA THR A 89 18.20 -6.61 7.07
C THR A 89 16.90 -7.09 7.70
N ALA A 90 16.73 -8.40 7.84
CA ALA A 90 15.57 -8.98 8.52
C ALA A 90 15.38 -8.36 9.92
N GLY A 91 14.13 -8.00 10.25
CA GLY A 91 13.78 -7.28 11.47
C GLY A 91 13.92 -5.74 11.40
N SER A 92 14.47 -5.19 10.31
CA SER A 92 14.52 -3.74 10.10
C SER A 92 13.14 -3.15 9.86
N GLN A 93 12.98 -1.88 10.24
CA GLN A 93 11.74 -1.17 9.95
C GLN A 93 11.64 -0.76 8.46
N VAL A 94 10.48 -1.01 7.85
CA VAL A 94 10.09 -0.56 6.51
C VAL A 94 8.82 0.26 6.62
N THR A 95 8.84 1.50 6.15
CA THR A 95 7.66 2.37 6.07
C THR A 95 7.24 2.55 4.62
N ALA A 96 5.98 2.32 4.31
CA ALA A 96 5.35 2.70 3.04
C ALA A 96 4.54 4.00 3.22
N TYR A 97 4.59 4.87 2.23
CA TYR A 97 3.88 6.15 2.20
C TYR A 97 2.90 6.17 1.04
N TRP A 98 1.66 6.54 1.31
CA TRP A 98 0.63 6.77 0.31
C TRP A 98 0.58 8.26 -0.06
N ASN A 99 -0.04 8.57 -1.20
CA ASN A 99 -0.57 9.91 -1.42
C ASN A 99 -1.65 10.24 -0.37
N GLN A 100 -2.22 11.44 -0.42
CA GLN A 100 -3.34 11.81 0.44
C GLN A 100 -4.50 10.83 0.24
N TRP A 101 -4.63 9.90 1.18
CA TRP A 101 -5.49 8.75 1.03
C TRP A 101 -6.89 9.07 1.56
N PRO A 102 -7.95 8.89 0.76
CA PRO A 102 -9.27 9.44 1.09
C PRO A 102 -10.19 8.48 1.84
N HIS A 103 -9.85 7.17 1.87
CA HIS A 103 -10.69 6.15 2.50
C HIS A 103 -10.21 5.89 3.93
N THR A 104 -11.12 5.60 4.86
CA THR A 104 -10.78 5.39 6.27
C THR A 104 -11.26 4.04 6.84
N ILE A 105 -11.86 3.16 6.03
CA ILE A 105 -12.53 1.91 6.46
C ILE A 105 -11.95 0.67 5.74
N GLY A 106 -11.54 -0.40 6.47
CA GLY A 106 -11.25 -1.75 5.89
C GLY A 106 -10.11 -2.65 6.44
N PRO A 107 -9.49 -3.69 5.72
CA PRO A 107 -8.15 -4.50 5.80
C PRO A 107 -6.82 -4.09 5.00
N VAL A 108 -5.67 -3.73 5.56
CA VAL A 108 -4.33 -3.43 5.00
C VAL A 108 -3.53 -4.55 5.54
N MET A 109 -2.90 -5.18 4.60
CA MET A 109 -2.26 -6.43 4.76
C MET A 109 -0.95 -6.25 4.03
N VAL A 110 0.12 -6.67 4.68
CA VAL A 110 1.42 -6.68 4.05
C VAL A 110 1.82 -8.12 3.82
N TYR A 111 2.18 -8.40 2.58
CA TYR A 111 2.63 -9.69 2.13
C TYR A 111 4.09 -9.63 1.67
N MET A 112 4.74 -10.76 1.72
CA MET A 112 6.04 -10.99 1.11
C MET A 112 5.99 -12.27 0.29
N ALA A 113 6.86 -12.36 -0.71
CA ALA A 113 7.08 -13.59 -1.46
C ALA A 113 8.56 -13.69 -1.84
N SER A 114 9.10 -14.90 -1.82
CA SER A 114 10.43 -15.16 -2.39
C SER A 114 10.33 -15.15 -3.92
N CYS A 115 11.20 -14.38 -4.56
CA CYS A 115 11.34 -14.38 -6.03
C CYS A 115 12.06 -15.62 -6.56
N ASN A 116 12.68 -16.43 -5.69
CA ASN A 116 13.51 -17.60 -6.05
C ASN A 116 14.57 -17.29 -7.12
N GLY A 117 15.16 -16.10 -7.03
CA GLY A 117 16.03 -15.53 -8.06
C GLY A 117 15.89 -14.01 -8.09
N ALA A 118 16.24 -13.39 -9.21
CA ALA A 118 16.10 -11.96 -9.41
C ALA A 118 14.61 -11.55 -9.46
N CYS A 119 14.20 -10.65 -8.57
CA CYS A 119 12.81 -10.17 -8.53
C CYS A 119 12.36 -9.41 -9.79
N ALA A 120 13.30 -8.85 -10.57
CA ALA A 120 13.00 -8.17 -11.82
C ALA A 120 12.37 -9.11 -12.88
N SER A 121 12.75 -10.40 -12.90
CA SER A 121 12.22 -11.37 -13.88
C SER A 121 11.07 -12.23 -13.35
N ALA A 122 10.75 -12.14 -12.06
CA ALA A 122 9.68 -12.92 -11.45
C ALA A 122 8.30 -12.51 -11.97
N ASN A 123 7.42 -13.47 -12.24
CA ASN A 123 5.99 -13.21 -12.42
C ASN A 123 5.28 -13.20 -11.05
N PRO A 124 4.73 -12.07 -10.57
CA PRO A 124 4.08 -11.95 -9.26
C PRO A 124 2.96 -12.96 -9.03
N ALA A 125 2.18 -13.25 -10.08
CA ALA A 125 1.08 -14.22 -10.00
C ALA A 125 1.57 -15.67 -9.79
N SER A 126 2.81 -15.96 -10.17
CA SER A 126 3.43 -17.27 -9.95
C SER A 126 4.05 -17.44 -8.57
N LEU A 127 4.27 -16.34 -7.84
CA LEU A 127 4.94 -16.37 -6.54
C LEU A 127 4.06 -16.97 -5.46
N SER A 128 4.69 -17.47 -4.40
CA SER A 128 4.01 -17.96 -3.21
C SER A 128 4.10 -16.90 -2.11
N TRP A 129 2.99 -16.23 -1.85
CA TRP A 129 2.88 -15.11 -0.94
C TRP A 129 2.55 -15.56 0.46
N PHE A 130 3.13 -14.92 1.46
CA PHE A 130 2.75 -15.08 2.86
C PHE A 130 2.52 -13.71 3.49
N LYS A 131 1.54 -13.65 4.39
CA LYS A 131 1.20 -12.42 5.09
C LYS A 131 2.18 -12.21 6.23
N ILE A 132 2.84 -11.06 6.28
CA ILE A 132 3.75 -10.70 7.38
C ILE A 132 3.07 -9.82 8.41
N ASP A 133 1.99 -9.13 8.04
CA ASP A 133 1.30 -8.24 8.97
C ASP A 133 -0.11 -7.81 8.49
N GLN A 134 -1.02 -7.50 9.43
CA GLN A 134 -2.39 -6.99 9.19
C GLN A 134 -3.01 -6.39 10.47
N ALA A 135 -4.05 -5.54 10.38
CA ALA A 135 -4.81 -5.10 11.57
C ALA A 135 -6.21 -4.52 11.29
N GLY A 136 -7.33 -5.28 11.32
CA GLY A 136 -8.65 -4.90 10.76
C GLY A 136 -9.44 -3.76 11.43
N LEU A 137 -10.71 -4.06 11.74
CA LEU A 137 -11.50 -3.24 12.66
C LEU A 137 -10.84 -3.30 14.05
N ILE A 138 -10.39 -2.15 14.57
CA ILE A 138 -9.69 -2.06 15.86
C ILE A 138 -10.70 -1.96 17.00
N SER A 139 -11.72 -1.12 16.85
CA SER A 139 -12.76 -0.89 17.85
C SER A 139 -14.02 -0.30 17.22
N GLY A 140 -15.14 -0.35 17.94
CA GLY A 140 -16.44 0.14 17.45
C GLY A 140 -17.12 -0.85 16.51
N THR A 141 -17.98 -0.34 15.62
CA THR A 141 -18.76 -1.17 14.69
C THR A 141 -18.28 -1.01 13.25
N LEU A 142 -18.71 -1.90 12.34
CA LEU A 142 -18.29 -1.84 10.94
C LEU A 142 -18.43 -0.46 10.27
N PRO A 143 -19.56 0.27 10.36
CA PRO A 143 -19.70 1.54 9.64
C PRO A 143 -19.04 2.76 10.32
N SER A 144 -18.78 2.72 11.63
CA SER A 144 -18.34 3.90 12.41
C SER A 144 -17.16 3.65 13.33
N GLY A 145 -16.60 2.45 13.31
CA GLY A 145 -15.49 2.03 14.14
C GLY A 145 -14.17 2.65 13.72
N THR A 146 -13.18 2.47 14.61
CA THR A 146 -11.79 2.77 14.26
C THR A 146 -11.27 1.63 13.42
N TRP A 147 -11.16 1.89 12.13
CA TRP A 147 -10.47 1.00 11.21
C TRP A 147 -9.05 1.44 11.06
N ALA A 148 -8.19 0.49 10.77
CA ALA A 148 -6.82 0.83 10.77
C ALA A 148 -6.45 1.65 9.50
N MET A 149 -7.24 1.66 8.41
CA MET A 149 -6.99 2.61 7.32
C MET A 149 -7.21 4.05 7.77
N GLY A 150 -8.16 4.28 8.67
CA GLY A 150 -8.26 5.55 9.39
C GLY A 150 -6.98 5.89 10.16
N GLN A 151 -6.32 4.89 10.78
CA GLN A 151 -5.00 5.11 11.40
C GLN A 151 -3.88 5.33 10.38
N LEU A 152 -3.91 4.70 9.20
CA LEU A 152 -2.97 4.98 8.11
C LEU A 152 -3.01 6.45 7.72
N VAL A 153 -4.23 6.96 7.47
CA VAL A 153 -4.50 8.35 7.10
C VAL A 153 -4.04 9.28 8.22
N ALA A 154 -4.40 8.98 9.47
CA ALA A 154 -4.00 9.77 10.63
C ALA A 154 -2.47 9.77 10.86
N ASN A 155 -1.79 8.68 10.49
CA ASN A 155 -0.33 8.56 10.57
C ASN A 155 0.37 9.13 9.33
N ASN A 156 -0.08 10.31 8.88
CA ASN A 156 0.45 11.01 7.71
C ASN A 156 0.51 10.11 6.45
N ASN A 157 -0.58 9.39 6.19
CA ASN A 157 -0.69 8.45 5.07
C ASN A 157 0.44 7.41 5.03
N SER A 158 0.84 6.86 6.18
CA SER A 158 1.99 5.96 6.25
C SER A 158 1.78 4.76 7.16
N CYS A 159 2.49 3.67 6.83
CA CYS A 159 2.46 2.42 7.57
C CYS A 159 3.88 1.87 7.72
N SER A 160 4.31 1.61 8.96
CA SER A 160 5.60 1.00 9.29
C SER A 160 5.46 -0.50 9.60
N LEU A 161 6.53 -1.26 9.37
CA LEU A 161 6.65 -2.70 9.62
C LEU A 161 8.00 -2.98 10.26
N PRO A 162 8.19 -3.91 11.22
CA PRO A 162 7.15 -4.70 11.88
C PRO A 162 6.39 -3.83 12.88
N SER A 163 5.12 -3.56 12.57
CA SER A 163 4.12 -2.97 13.45
C SER A 163 2.77 -3.15 12.79
N THR A 164 1.72 -3.42 13.58
CA THR A 164 0.35 -3.68 13.12
C THR A 164 -0.09 -2.71 12.00
N PRO A 165 -0.15 -3.15 10.73
CA PRO A 165 -0.41 -2.33 9.56
C PRO A 165 -1.90 -2.11 9.41
N PRO A 166 -2.35 -0.94 8.97
CA PRO A 166 -3.69 -0.56 9.33
C PRO A 166 -4.59 -0.33 8.08
N THR A 167 -5.86 -0.74 8.06
CA THR A 167 -6.53 -1.59 7.08
C THR A 167 -7.65 -1.15 6.01
N ASN A 168 -7.76 -1.64 4.71
CA ASN A 168 -8.82 -1.54 3.58
C ASN A 168 -9.40 -2.80 2.72
N PRO A 169 -10.72 -3.03 2.41
CA PRO A 169 -11.12 -4.10 1.47
C PRO A 169 -11.04 -3.74 -0.02
N ASN A 170 -10.76 -2.48 -0.38
CA ASN A 170 -10.52 -2.07 -1.77
C ASN A 170 -9.02 -2.15 -2.07
N SER A 171 -8.60 -3.18 -2.79
CA SER A 171 -7.18 -3.46 -3.04
C SER A 171 -6.55 -2.46 -4.01
N THR A 172 -5.58 -1.69 -3.52
CA THR A 172 -4.54 -1.00 -4.30
C THR A 172 -3.21 -1.70 -3.96
N PRO A 173 -2.90 -2.84 -4.59
CA PRO A 173 -1.76 -3.65 -4.20
C PRO A 173 -0.49 -3.16 -4.91
N GLU A 174 0.44 -2.55 -4.20
CA GLU A 174 1.74 -2.19 -4.77
C GLU A 174 2.87 -3.12 -4.28
N CYS A 175 3.83 -3.40 -5.18
CA CYS A 175 4.97 -4.27 -4.91
C CYS A 175 6.30 -3.53 -4.96
N ALA A 176 7.19 -3.80 -4.00
CA ALA A 176 8.58 -3.33 -4.01
C ALA A 176 9.57 -4.49 -3.92
N HIS A 177 10.71 -4.36 -4.60
CA HIS A 177 11.78 -5.37 -4.62
C HIS A 177 12.74 -5.14 -3.46
N LEU A 178 12.94 -6.19 -2.67
CA LEU A 178 13.81 -6.19 -1.51
C LEU A 178 14.84 -7.32 -1.64
N THR A 179 16.10 -7.02 -1.31
CA THR A 179 17.13 -8.03 -1.04
C THR A 179 17.24 -8.17 0.47
N LEU A 180 16.73 -9.29 1.00
CA LEU A 180 16.82 -9.59 2.42
C LEU A 180 18.19 -10.13 2.79
N SER A 181 18.77 -9.59 3.86
CA SER A 181 19.95 -10.11 4.53
C SER A 181 19.63 -10.49 5.98
N GLY A 182 20.48 -11.30 6.62
CA GLY A 182 20.32 -11.72 8.01
C GLY A 182 20.67 -13.19 8.21
N SER A 183 20.67 -13.62 9.47
CA SER A 183 20.98 -15.01 9.88
C SER A 183 19.75 -15.89 10.09
N GLY A 184 18.54 -15.33 9.93
CA GLY A 184 17.28 -16.07 10.05
C GLY A 184 17.19 -17.20 9.04
N LYS A 185 16.75 -18.38 9.50
CA LYS A 185 16.61 -19.60 8.68
C LYS A 185 15.17 -20.06 8.52
N SER A 186 14.23 -19.46 9.26
CA SER A 186 12.82 -19.80 9.16
C SER A 186 12.25 -19.39 7.80
N SER A 187 11.34 -20.21 7.28
CA SER A 187 10.59 -19.90 6.08
C SER A 187 9.13 -20.35 6.26
N PRO A 188 8.15 -19.56 5.78
CA PRO A 188 6.75 -19.94 5.84
C PRO A 188 6.51 -21.18 4.97
N SER A 189 5.57 -22.02 5.39
CA SER A 189 5.17 -23.22 4.65
C SER A 189 3.67 -23.50 4.83
N GLY A 190 3.14 -24.44 4.04
CA GLY A 190 1.76 -24.91 4.17
C GLY A 190 0.73 -23.79 4.06
N SER A 191 -0.15 -23.69 5.06
CA SER A 191 -1.29 -22.75 5.09
C SER A 191 -0.92 -21.27 5.15
N TYR A 192 0.36 -20.93 5.35
CA TYR A 192 0.82 -19.54 5.27
C TYR A 192 1.05 -19.06 3.83
N LEU A 193 1.19 -19.99 2.87
CA LEU A 193 1.50 -19.69 1.48
C LEU A 193 0.22 -19.68 0.63
N VAL A 194 0.02 -18.59 -0.12
CA VAL A 194 -1.13 -18.38 -1.02
C VAL A 194 -0.67 -17.81 -2.36
N LYS A 195 -1.60 -17.75 -3.33
CA LYS A 195 -1.41 -17.15 -4.66
C LYS A 195 -2.28 -15.90 -4.82
N PHE A 196 -1.82 -14.95 -5.62
CA PHE A 196 -2.62 -13.84 -6.08
C PHE A 196 -2.69 -13.86 -7.61
N PRO A 197 -3.87 -14.09 -8.23
CA PRO A 197 -5.16 -14.40 -7.59
C PRO A 197 -5.19 -15.79 -6.92
N GLY A 198 -6.16 -15.99 -6.02
CA GLY A 198 -6.42 -17.29 -5.36
C GLY A 198 -6.56 -17.22 -3.84
N ALA A 199 -5.91 -16.26 -3.18
CA ALA A 199 -5.99 -16.07 -1.73
C ALA A 199 -7.33 -15.50 -1.27
N TYR A 200 -8.02 -14.75 -2.14
CA TYR A 200 -9.30 -14.11 -1.86
C TYR A 200 -10.40 -14.70 -2.75
N LYS A 201 -11.61 -14.77 -2.20
CA LYS A 201 -12.83 -15.15 -2.90
C LYS A 201 -13.91 -14.13 -2.60
N ALA A 202 -14.82 -13.92 -3.56
CA ALA A 202 -16.00 -13.08 -3.33
C ALA A 202 -16.86 -13.59 -2.15
N SER A 203 -16.84 -14.91 -1.89
CA SER A 203 -17.54 -15.52 -0.76
C SER A 203 -16.84 -15.34 0.60
N ASP A 204 -15.63 -14.79 0.64
CA ASP A 204 -14.96 -14.54 1.92
C ASP A 204 -15.71 -13.41 2.65
N PRO A 205 -16.03 -13.57 3.95
CA PRO A 205 -16.92 -12.64 4.67
C PRO A 205 -16.37 -11.21 4.78
N GLY A 206 -15.07 -11.03 4.60
CA GLY A 206 -14.43 -9.70 4.58
C GLY A 206 -14.30 -9.06 3.20
N VAL A 207 -14.60 -9.77 2.11
CA VAL A 207 -14.36 -9.30 0.73
C VAL A 207 -15.61 -8.63 0.17
N THR A 208 -16.71 -9.37 0.04
CA THR A 208 -17.99 -8.80 -0.41
C THR A 208 -18.89 -8.58 0.80
N ILE A 209 -18.72 -7.41 1.43
CA ILE A 209 -19.42 -7.03 2.65
C ILE A 209 -20.14 -5.69 2.46
N ASP A 210 -21.43 -5.65 2.81
CA ASP A 210 -22.16 -4.39 3.02
C ASP A 210 -22.10 -4.04 4.51
N ILE A 211 -21.19 -3.15 4.87
CA ILE A 211 -20.97 -2.70 6.26
C ILE A 211 -22.15 -1.88 6.80
N TYR A 212 -22.91 -1.20 5.95
CA TYR A 212 -24.01 -0.33 6.36
C TYR A 212 -25.25 -1.15 6.70
N SER A 213 -25.41 -2.32 6.09
CA SER A 213 -26.42 -3.31 6.49
C SER A 213 -26.12 -3.99 7.84
N GLN A 214 -24.92 -3.79 8.40
CA GLN A 214 -24.44 -4.45 9.62
C GLN A 214 -23.98 -3.46 10.71
N PRO A 215 -24.85 -2.52 11.14
CA PRO A 215 -24.41 -1.38 11.94
C PRO A 215 -23.97 -1.69 13.37
N THR A 216 -24.33 -2.87 13.89
CA THR A 216 -24.01 -3.32 15.26
C THR A 216 -22.87 -4.33 15.31
N VAL A 217 -22.37 -4.80 14.16
CA VAL A 217 -21.30 -5.79 14.11
C VAL A 217 -19.99 -5.12 14.52
N THR A 218 -19.31 -5.69 15.50
CA THR A 218 -18.08 -5.17 16.10
C THR A 218 -16.83 -5.99 15.72
N THR A 219 -16.98 -6.96 14.82
CA THR A 219 -15.91 -7.84 14.38
C THR A 219 -15.79 -7.83 12.86
N TYR A 220 -14.58 -8.01 12.35
CA TYR A 220 -14.31 -8.09 10.93
C TYR A 220 -13.27 -9.19 10.65
N THR A 221 -13.59 -10.10 9.74
CA THR A 221 -12.69 -11.19 9.34
C THR A 221 -11.82 -10.73 8.17
N ILE A 222 -10.53 -10.55 8.42
CA ILE A 222 -9.55 -10.13 7.41
C ILE A 222 -9.32 -11.28 6.42
N PRO A 223 -9.40 -11.06 5.10
CA PRO A 223 -9.23 -12.12 4.10
C PRO A 223 -7.78 -12.59 3.97
N GLY A 224 -7.57 -13.77 3.36
CA GLY A 224 -6.27 -14.37 3.15
C GLY A 224 -5.72 -15.18 4.34
N PRO A 225 -4.45 -15.65 4.28
CA PRO A 225 -3.88 -16.55 5.27
C PRO A 225 -3.62 -15.84 6.61
N ALA A 226 -3.30 -16.65 7.64
CA ALA A 226 -2.79 -16.12 8.90
C ALA A 226 -1.45 -15.37 8.70
N VAL A 227 -1.15 -14.46 9.63
CA VAL A 227 0.14 -13.76 9.66
C VAL A 227 1.25 -14.73 10.09
N TRP A 228 2.32 -14.79 9.31
CA TRP A 228 3.55 -15.51 9.65
C TRP A 228 4.50 -14.59 10.43
N ARG A 229 4.97 -15.04 11.60
CA ARG A 229 5.74 -14.23 12.56
C ARG A 229 7.23 -14.62 12.70
N GLY A 230 7.73 -15.50 11.83
CA GLY A 230 9.11 -16.04 11.90
C GLY A 230 9.20 -17.38 12.59
#